data_AF-A0A7Z0EUK2-F1
#
_entry.id   AF-A0A7Z0EUK2-F1
#
_cell.length_a   1.000
_cell.length_b   1.000
_cell.length_c   1.000
_cell.angle_alpha   90.00
_cell.angle_beta   90.00
_cell.angle_gamma   90.00
#
_symmetry.space_group_name_H-M   'P 1'
#
loop_
_entity.id
_entity.type
_entity.pdbx_description
1 polymer ?
#
loop_
_entity_poly.entity_id
_entity_poly.type
_entity_poly.pdbx_seq_one_letter_code
_entity_poly.pdbx_strand_id
1 'polypeptide(L)'
;MQWDPERDLHLRPLGHRSLQLGLAGESTRRYADEWAFSLTDVTELAHEVHALVRADDLEGATRLLPQERPYPIEERALDHLRPAPA
;
A
#
# COMPACT_ATOMS: atom_id res chain seq x y z
N MET A 1 12.13 -4.14 9.75
CA MET A 1 10.88 -4.70 9.21
C MET A 1 9.77 -4.26 10.12
N GLN A 2 8.70 -3.69 9.57
CA GLN A 2 7.58 -3.11 10.30
C GLN A 2 6.26 -3.57 9.68
N TRP A 3 5.24 -3.76 10.51
CA TRP A 3 3.90 -4.16 10.11
C TRP A 3 2.90 -3.04 10.39
N ASP A 4 2.59 -2.26 9.37
CA ASP A 4 1.72 -1.09 9.48
C ASP A 4 0.24 -1.45 9.31
N PRO A 5 -0.68 -0.81 10.06
CA PRO A 5 -2.10 -1.06 9.91
C PRO A 5 -2.59 -0.53 8.57
N GLU A 6 -3.27 -1.37 7.81
CA GLU A 6 -4.01 -0.92 6.64
C GLU A 6 -5.30 -0.22 7.03
N ARG A 7 -5.82 0.65 6.16
CA ARG A 7 -7.00 1.48 6.47
C ARG A 7 -8.01 1.52 5.35
N ASP A 8 -9.27 1.64 5.72
CA ASP A 8 -10.36 1.87 4.76
C ASP A 8 -10.50 3.36 4.37
N LEU A 9 -11.48 3.66 3.51
CA LEU A 9 -11.82 5.01 3.04
C LEU A 9 -12.17 6.00 4.17
N HIS A 10 -12.53 5.50 5.36
CA HIS A 10 -12.78 6.31 6.55
C HIS A 10 -11.58 6.33 7.52
N LEU A 11 -10.42 5.85 7.06
CA LEU A 11 -9.19 5.74 7.83
C LEU A 11 -9.30 4.80 9.05
N ARG A 12 -10.27 3.88 9.06
CA ARG A 12 -10.42 2.87 10.10
C ARG A 12 -9.48 1.69 9.82
N PRO A 13 -8.89 1.07 10.84
CA PRO A 13 -7.96 -0.03 10.64
C PRO A 13 -8.66 -1.26 10.04
N LEU A 14 -7.98 -1.92 9.09
CA LEU A 14 -8.39 -3.18 8.47
C LEU A 14 -7.80 -4.39 9.21
N GLY A 15 -8.34 -5.59 8.91
CA GLY A 15 -7.92 -6.85 9.53
C GLY A 15 -6.56 -7.38 9.05
N HIS A 16 -5.99 -6.78 8.01
CA HIS A 16 -4.66 -7.09 7.49
C HIS A 16 -3.71 -5.90 7.66
N ARG A 17 -2.43 -6.14 7.43
CA ARG A 17 -1.35 -5.17 7.63
C ARG A 17 -0.43 -5.15 6.43
N SER A 18 0.17 -4.00 6.18
CA SER A 18 1.23 -3.84 5.20
C SER A 18 2.59 -4.14 5.80
N LEU A 19 3.43 -4.81 5.02
CA LEU A 19 4.82 -5.10 5.38
C LEU A 19 5.71 -3.99 4.82
N GLN A 20 6.35 -3.22 5.70
CA GLN A 20 7.35 -2.25 5.33
C GLN A 20 8.77 -2.83 5.52
N LEU A 21 9.51 -2.90 4.41
CA LEU A 21 10.91 -3.34 4.36
C LEU A 21 11.78 -2.17 3.91
N GLY A 22 12.73 -1.76 4.77
CA GLY A 22 13.72 -0.77 4.40
C GLY A 22 14.79 -1.37 3.50
N LEU A 23 15.15 -0.65 2.44
CA LEU A 23 16.36 -0.93 1.66
C LEU A 23 17.57 -0.34 2.39
N ALA A 24 18.72 -1.04 2.33
CA ALA A 24 19.97 -0.58 2.93
C ALA A 24 21.14 -0.73 1.97
N GLY A 25 22.19 0.05 2.21
CA GLY A 25 23.45 -0.03 1.47
C GLY A 25 23.29 0.28 -0.01
N GLU A 26 23.84 -0.57 -0.86
CA GLU A 26 23.84 -0.39 -2.31
C GLU A 26 22.43 -0.40 -2.91
N SER A 27 21.50 -1.19 -2.37
CA SER A 27 20.12 -1.25 -2.83
C SER A 27 19.40 0.09 -2.72
N THR A 28 19.74 0.91 -1.73
CA THR A 28 19.17 2.25 -1.57
C THR A 28 19.60 3.17 -2.72
N ARG A 29 20.88 3.14 -3.12
CA ARG A 29 21.38 3.94 -4.24
C ARG A 29 20.78 3.46 -5.56
N ARG A 30 20.82 2.15 -5.83
CA ARG A 30 20.26 1.59 -7.06
C ARG A 30 18.75 1.87 -7.18
N TYR A 31 18.01 1.82 -6.08
CA TYR A 31 16.60 2.20 -6.10
C TYR A 31 16.39 3.63 -6.58
N ALA A 32 17.15 4.58 -6.04
CA ALA A 32 17.03 6.00 -6.37
C ALA A 32 17.51 6.32 -7.78
N ASP A 33 18.62 5.72 -8.21
CA ASP A 33 19.34 6.14 -9.42
C ASP A 33 19.05 5.24 -10.64
N GLU A 34 18.66 3.97 -10.43
CA GLU A 34 18.59 2.96 -11.50
C GLU A 34 17.21 2.30 -11.63
N TRP A 35 16.50 2.03 -10.53
CA TRP A 35 15.25 1.24 -10.57
C TRP A 35 13.99 2.09 -10.72
N ALA A 36 14.03 3.37 -10.30
CA ALA A 36 12.89 4.26 -10.43
C ALA A 36 12.71 4.67 -11.91
N PHE A 37 11.83 3.96 -12.62
CA PHE A 37 11.56 4.21 -14.04
C PHE A 37 10.59 5.37 -14.29
N SER A 38 9.63 5.60 -13.39
CA SER A 38 8.60 6.64 -13.54
C SER A 38 8.03 7.09 -12.20
N LEU A 39 7.63 8.36 -12.13
CA LEU A 39 6.88 8.93 -11.02
C LEU A 39 5.54 9.47 -11.55
N THR A 40 4.45 9.15 -10.87
CA THR A 40 3.13 9.68 -11.19
C THR A 40 2.62 10.44 -9.98
N ASP A 41 2.26 11.71 -10.17
CA ASP A 41 1.56 12.49 -9.15
C ASP A 41 0.10 12.07 -9.10
N VAL A 42 -0.36 11.67 -7.91
CA VAL A 42 -1.74 11.23 -7.64
C VAL A 42 -2.45 12.16 -6.65
N THR A 43 -1.91 13.35 -6.40
CA THR A 43 -2.46 14.32 -5.43
C THR A 43 -3.91 14.69 -5.77
N GLU A 44 -4.19 15.00 -7.04
CA GLU A 44 -5.55 15.35 -7.48
C GLU A 44 -6.51 14.17 -7.38
N LEU A 45 -6.05 12.95 -7.67
CA LEU A 45 -6.84 11.73 -7.47
C LEU A 45 -7.19 11.55 -5.98
N ALA A 46 -6.25 11.79 -5.07
CA ALA A 46 -6.50 11.72 -3.64
C ALA A 46 -7.53 12.76 -3.17
N HIS A 47 -7.48 13.98 -3.70
CA HIS A 47 -8.49 15.01 -3.44
C HIS A 47 -9.88 14.60 -3.96
N GLU A 48 -9.97 14.01 -5.15
CA GLU A 48 -11.24 13.53 -5.72
C GLU A 48 -11.86 12.42 -4.86
N VAL A 49 -11.07 11.42 -4.49
CA VAL A 49 -11.51 10.35 -3.57
C VAL A 49 -11.99 10.94 -2.25
N HIS A 50 -11.25 11.90 -1.68
CA HIS A 50 -11.65 12.55 -0.43
C HIS A 50 -12.99 13.28 -0.57
N ALA A 51 -13.21 14.01 -1.68
CA ALA A 51 -14.47 14.71 -1.94
C ALA A 51 -15.67 13.74 -2.02
N LEU A 52 -15.51 12.60 -2.70
CA LEU A 52 -16.55 11.56 -2.80
C LEU A 52 -16.88 10.95 -1.44
N VAL A 53 -15.86 10.63 -0.62
CA VAL A 53 -16.06 10.15 0.75
C VAL A 53 -16.80 11.18 1.60
N ARG A 54 -16.48 12.47 1.46
CA ARG A 54 -17.17 13.57 2.17
C ARG A 54 -18.62 13.73 1.73
N ALA A 55 -18.95 13.33 0.52
CA ALA A 55 -20.31 13.33 -0.03
C ALA A 55 -21.10 12.03 0.23
N ASP A 56 -20.51 11.08 0.98
CA ASP A 56 -21.07 9.74 1.24
C ASP A 56 -21.21 8.85 -0.02
N ASP A 57 -20.57 9.23 -1.14
CA ASP A 57 -20.48 8.40 -2.35
C ASP A 57 -19.29 7.44 -2.29
N LEU A 58 -19.43 6.41 -1.45
CA LEU A 58 -18.39 5.40 -1.26
C LEU A 58 -18.19 4.50 -2.49
N GLU A 59 -19.24 4.30 -3.28
CA GLU A 59 -19.15 3.51 -4.51
C GLU A 59 -18.30 4.24 -5.56
N GLY A 60 -18.52 5.55 -5.71
CA GLY A 60 -17.67 6.44 -6.52
C GLY A 60 -16.23 6.43 -6.07
N ALA A 61 -15.98 6.62 -4.77
CA ALA A 61 -14.64 6.60 -4.22
C ALA A 61 -13.93 5.26 -4.49
N THR A 62 -14.63 4.13 -4.30
CA THR A 62 -14.07 2.78 -4.50
C THR A 62 -13.65 2.54 -5.96
N ARG A 63 -14.41 3.06 -6.94
CA ARG A 63 -14.07 2.89 -8.37
C ARG A 63 -12.77 3.60 -8.78
N LEU A 64 -12.35 4.61 -8.02
CA LEU A 64 -11.11 5.36 -8.26
C LEU A 64 -9.89 4.74 -7.55
N LEU A 65 -10.10 3.80 -6.62
CA LEU A 65 -9.00 3.14 -5.93
C LEU A 65 -8.26 2.17 -6.86
N PRO A 66 -6.94 1.98 -6.65
CA PRO A 66 -6.20 0.94 -7.36
C PRO A 66 -6.78 -0.44 -7.05
N GLN A 67 -6.89 -1.28 -8.08
CA GLN A 67 -7.31 -2.67 -7.91
C GLN A 67 -6.16 -3.51 -7.37
N GLU A 68 -6.24 -3.87 -6.09
CA GLU A 68 -5.28 -4.78 -5.47
C GLU A 68 -5.45 -6.21 -5.98
N ARG A 69 -4.33 -6.86 -6.28
CA ARG A 69 -4.28 -8.27 -6.70
C ARG A 69 -3.23 -9.00 -5.87
N PRO A 70 -3.54 -10.19 -5.33
CA PRO A 70 -2.54 -10.99 -4.65
C PRO A 70 -1.34 -11.25 -5.56
N TYR A 71 -0.14 -11.00 -5.04
CA TYR A 71 1.09 -11.34 -5.74
C TYR A 71 1.29 -12.87 -5.72
N PRO A 72 1.57 -13.53 -6.86
CA PRO A 72 1.70 -14.98 -6.91
C PRO A 72 3.00 -15.40 -6.23
N ILE A 73 2.89 -15.89 -5.00
CA ILE A 73 4.00 -16.41 -4.22
C ILE A 73 3.71 -17.85 -3.81
N GLU A 74 4.76 -18.68 -3.78
CA GLU A 74 4.65 -20.07 -3.33
C GLU A 74 4.16 -20.15 -1.89
N GLU A 75 3.38 -21.21 -1.61
CA GLU A 75 2.88 -21.46 -0.28
C GLU A 75 4.07 -21.56 0.70
N ARG A 76 4.00 -20.79 1.79
CA ARG A 76 5.03 -20.69 2.85
C ARG A 76 6.33 -19.94 2.54
N ALA A 77 6.53 -19.40 1.33
CA ALA A 77 7.79 -18.70 1.01
C ALA A 77 8.08 -17.50 1.95
N LEU A 78 7.04 -16.88 2.50
CA LEU A 78 7.14 -15.74 3.43
C LEU A 78 6.89 -16.11 4.89
N ASP A 79 6.89 -17.40 5.28
CA ASP A 79 6.59 -17.82 6.66
C ASP A 79 7.52 -17.16 7.70
N HIS A 80 8.78 -16.89 7.31
CA HIS A 80 9.78 -16.23 8.15
C HIS A 80 9.53 -14.72 8.35
N LEU A 81 8.62 -14.11 7.58
CA LEU A 81 8.23 -12.71 7.72
C LEU A 81 7.00 -12.52 8.62
N ARG A 82 6.34 -13.61 9.03
CA ARG A 82 5.12 -13.53 9.85
C ARG A 82 5.34 -12.69 11.11
N PRO A 83 4.41 -11.79 11.46
CA PRO A 83 4.49 -11.05 12.71
C PRO A 83 4.47 -12.02 13.90
N ALA A 84 5.18 -11.68 14.97
CA ALA A 84 5.11 -12.43 16.22
C ALA A 84 3.64 -12.46 16.70
N PRO A 85 3.16 -13.59 17.27
CA PRO A 85 1.83 -13.63 17.87
C PRO A 85 1.71 -12.54 18.93
N ALA A 86 0.55 -11.85 18.93
CA ALA A 86 0.22 -10.79 19.86
C ALA A 86 0.04 -11.29 21.30
#